data_AF-A0A2A9BKG2-F1
#
_entry.id   AF-A0A2A9BKG2-F1
#
_cell.length_a   1.000
_cell.length_b   1.000
_cell.length_c   1.000
_cell.angle_alpha   90.00
_cell.angle_beta   90.00
_cell.angle_gamma   90.00
#
_symmetry.space_group_name_H-M   'P 1'
#
loop_
_entity.id
_entity.type
_entity.pdbx_description
1 polymer ?
#
loop_
_entity_poly.entity_id
_entity_poly.type
_entity_poly.pdbx_seq_one_letter_code
_entity_poly.pdbx_strand_id
1 'polypeptide(L)' 'LVKGLSKSILNELLILTQPGFLQQYAGASLTPTERDIKRATLIRERLELEDQLTKNVEGDEQ' A
#
# COMPACT_ATOMS: atom_id res chain seq x y z
N LEU A 1 0.78 -17.35 9.08
CA LEU A 1 1.15 -16.50 7.93
C LEU A 1 -0.12 -16.11 7.20
N VAL A 2 -0.24 -14.86 6.76
CA VAL A 2 -1.39 -14.39 5.97
C VAL A 2 -1.26 -14.92 4.54
N LYS A 3 -2.28 -15.62 4.05
CA LYS A 3 -2.29 -16.20 2.69
C LYS A 3 -2.71 -15.13 1.67
N GLY A 4 -2.15 -15.17 0.46
CA GLY A 4 -2.49 -14.23 -0.62
C GLY A 4 -1.80 -12.87 -0.54
N LEU A 5 -0.89 -12.67 0.43
CA LEU A 5 -0.12 -11.43 0.60
C LEU A 5 1.37 -11.71 0.37
N SER A 6 1.98 -11.04 -0.61
CA SER A 6 3.42 -11.17 -0.81
C SER A 6 4.23 -10.58 0.35
N LYS A 7 5.49 -11.01 0.51
CA LYS A 7 6.39 -10.37 1.49
C LYS A 7 6.89 -9.01 1.01
N SER A 8 6.93 -8.80 -0.30
CA SER A 8 7.38 -7.55 -0.95
C SER A 8 6.44 -6.39 -0.63
N ILE A 9 5.12 -6.59 -0.72
CA ILE A 9 4.15 -5.53 -0.40
C ILE A 9 4.25 -5.06 1.06
N LEU A 10 4.56 -5.95 2.00
CA LEU A 10 4.77 -5.55 3.40
C LEU A 10 5.99 -4.60 3.52
N ASN A 11 7.10 -4.93 2.84
CA ASN A 11 8.30 -4.08 2.84
C ASN A 11 8.03 -2.72 2.19
N GLU A 12 7.26 -2.70 1.10
CA GLU A 12 6.88 -1.46 0.44
C GLU A 12 5.97 -0.61 1.33
N LEU A 13 4.92 -1.20 1.92
CA LEU A 13 4.04 -0.49 2.84
C LEU A 13 4.80 0.09 4.02
N LEU A 14 5.80 -0.61 4.56
CA LEU A 14 6.64 -0.09 5.62
C LEU A 14 7.39 1.20 5.23
N ILE A 15 7.81 1.33 3.97
CA ILE A 15 8.49 2.53 3.45
C ILE A 15 7.47 3.63 3.12
N LEU A 16 6.41 3.29 2.38
CA LEU A 16 5.41 4.23 1.88
C LEU A 16 4.64 4.93 3.01
N THR A 17 4.50 4.26 4.15
CA THR A 17 3.71 4.77 5.29
C THR A 17 4.52 5.59 6.29
N GLN A 18 5.82 5.77 6.05
CA GLN A 18 6.67 6.64 6.87
C GLN A 18 6.27 8.11 6.72
N PRO A 19 6.39 8.93 7.77
CA PRO A 19 5.98 10.34 7.74
C PRO A 19 6.64 11.14 6.60
N GLY A 20 7.94 10.93 6.35
CA GLY A 20 8.66 11.62 5.28
C GLY A 20 8.14 11.27 3.89
N PHE A 21 7.85 9.99 3.65
CA PHE A 21 7.29 9.54 2.38
C PHE A 21 5.86 10.07 2.18
N LEU A 22 5.03 10.04 3.23
CA LEU A 22 3.68 10.58 3.21
C LEU A 22 3.65 12.09 2.90
N GLN A 23 4.59 12.86 3.47
CA GLN A 23 4.70 14.29 3.20
C GLN A 23 5.20 14.58 1.78
N GLN A 24 6.18 13.81 1.27
CA GLN A 24 6.64 13.93 -0.11
C GLN A 24 5.53 13.57 -1.10
N TYR A 25 4.79 12.49 -0.85
CA TYR A 25 3.68 12.05 -1.67
C TYR A 25 2.53 13.08 -1.69
N ALA A 26 2.23 13.69 -0.55
CA ALA A 26 1.20 14.73 -0.46
C ALA A 26 1.64 16.10 -1.02
N GLY A 27 2.94 16.30 -1.25
CA GLY A 27 3.50 17.59 -1.68
C GLY A 27 3.36 18.72 -0.65
N ALA A 28 2.98 18.40 0.58
CA ALA A 28 2.69 19.36 1.64
C ALA A 28 2.90 18.74 3.03
N SER A 29 3.07 19.59 4.04
CA SER A 29 3.07 19.14 5.43
C SER A 29 1.67 18.66 5.82
N LEU A 30 1.59 17.41 6.27
CA LEU A 30 0.35 16.81 6.77
C LEU A 30 0.25 16.97 8.30
N THR A 31 -0.92 17.34 8.78
CA THR A 31 -1.25 17.22 10.21
C THR A 31 -1.26 15.75 10.65
N PRO A 32 -1.19 15.44 11.95
CA PRO A 32 -1.25 14.07 12.44
C PRO A 32 -2.47 13.29 11.91
N THR A 33 -3.65 13.91 11.90
CA THR A 33 -4.89 13.29 11.44
C THR A 33 -4.88 13.03 9.93
N GLU A 34 -4.47 14.01 9.12
CA GLU A 34 -4.39 13.84 7.66
C GLU A 34 -3.38 12.76 7.28
N ARG A 35 -2.26 12.68 8.02
CA ARG A 35 -1.25 11.64 7.83
C ARG A 35 -1.83 10.26 8.07
N ASP A 36 -2.63 10.07 9.12
CA ASP A 36 -3.25 8.78 9.42
C ASP A 36 -4.31 8.41 8.37
N ILE A 37 -5.10 9.39 7.89
CA ILE A 37 -6.05 9.19 6.78
C ILE A 37 -5.31 8.78 5.50
N LYS A 38 -4.21 9.46 5.14
CA LYS A 38 -3.42 9.12 3.96
C LYS A 38 -2.70 7.79 4.10
N ARG A 39 -2.16 7.48 5.28
CA ARG A 39 -1.60 6.16 5.56
C ARG A 39 -2.62 5.06 5.30
N ALA A 40 -3.82 5.19 5.86
CA ALA A 40 -4.87 4.20 5.69
C ALA A 40 -5.33 4.08 4.23
N THR A 41 -5.36 5.19 3.49
CA THR A 41 -5.71 5.22 2.07
C THR A 41 -4.69 4.46 1.23
N LEU A 42 -3.39 4.77 1.38
CA LEU A 42 -2.32 4.10 0.64
C LEU A 42 -2.24 2.60 0.94
N ILE A 43 -2.47 2.21 2.20
CA ILE A 43 -2.51 0.78 2.57
C ILE A 43 -3.61 0.06 1.79
N ARG A 44 -4.83 0.61 1.78
CA ARG A 44 -5.97 -0.02 1.07
C ARG A 44 -5.71 -0.13 -0.43
N GLU A 45 -5.28 0.96 -1.07
CA GLU A 45 -5.00 1.00 -2.51
C GLU A 45 -3.92 -0.03 -2.89
N ARG A 46 -2.85 -0.13 -2.10
CA ARG A 46 -1.76 -1.08 -2.40
C ARG A 46 -2.19 -2.53 -2.20
N LEU A 47 -2.98 -2.82 -1.16
CA LEU A 47 -3.53 -4.16 -0.93
C LEU A 47 -4.50 -4.57 -2.03
N GLU A 48 -5.33 -3.65 -2.51
CA GLU A 48 -6.27 -3.89 -3.60
C GLU A 48 -5.55 -4.14 -4.93
N LEU A 49 -4.48 -3.38 -5.23
CA LEU A 49 -3.63 -3.62 -6.39
C LEU A 49 -2.96 -5.01 -6.34
N GLU A 50 -2.47 -5.42 -5.17
CA GLU A 50 -1.88 -6.75 -5.00
C GLU A 50 -2.90 -7.87 -5.24
N ASP A 51 -4.11 -7.73 -4.68
CA ASP A 51 -5.20 -8.68 -4.89
C ASP A 51 -5.63 -8.76 -6.36
N GLN A 52 -5.58 -7.66 -7.10
CA GLN A 52 -5.82 -7.67 -8.55
C GLN A 52 -4.68 -8.36 -9.31
N LEU A 53 -3.43 -8.09 -8.94
CA LEU A 53 -2.26 -8.70 -9.59
C LEU A 53 -2.23 -10.22 -9.37
N THR A 54 -2.54 -10.69 -8.17
CA THR A 54 -2.61 -12.14 -7.89
C THR A 54 -3.71 -12.83 -8.69
N LYS A 55 -4.89 -12.21 -8.80
CA LYS A 55 -6.00 -12.74 -9.63
C LYS A 55 -5.68 -12.80 -11.11
N ASN A 56 -4.94 -11.83 -11.64
CA ASN A 56 -4.58 -11.80 -13.06
C ASN A 56 -3.57 -12.91 -13.41
N VAL A 57 -2.64 -13.24 -12.51
CA VAL A 57 -1.68 -14.34 -12.73
C VAL A 57 -2.36 -15.71 -12.75
N GLU A 58 -3.43 -15.90 -11.97
CA GLU A 58 -4.23 -17.14 -11.96
C GLU A 58 -5.16 -17.27 -13.19
N GLY A 59 -5.39 -16.17 -13.92
CA GLY A 59 -6.24 -16.13 -15.12
C GLY A 59 -5.54 -16.51 -16.43
N ASP A 60 -4.21 -16.51 -16.47
CA ASP A 60 -3.41 -16.81 -17.67
C ASP A 60 -3.08 -18.31 -17.84
N GLU A 61 -3.44 -19.16 -16.87
CA GLU A 61 -3.22 -20.62 -16.91
C GLU A 61 -4.43 -21.43 -17.48
N GLN A 62 -5.38 -20.78 -18.17
CA GLN A 62 -6.56 -21.43 -18.79
C GLN A 62 -6.57 -21.36 -20.31
#